data_AF-A0A376LJ91-F1
#
_entry.id   AF-A0A376LJ91-F1
#
_cell.length_a   1.000
_cell.length_b   1.000
_cell.length_c   1.000
_cell.angle_alpha   90.00
_cell.angle_beta   90.00
_cell.angle_gamma   90.00
#
_symmetry.space_group_name_H-M   'P 1'
#
loop_
_entity.id
_entity.type
_entity.pdbx_description
1 polymer ?
#
loop_
_entity_poly.entity_id
_entity_poly.type
_entity_poly.pdbx_seq_one_letter_code
_entity_poly.pdbx_strand_id
1 'polypeptide(L)'
;MKGQQLNASIIAQTRLTSTEEFGKILLKVNQDGSRVLLRDVAKIELGGENYDIIAEFNGQPASGLGSSWRPVQTRWIPLRQSVLNWRRWNRSSRRV
;
A
#
# COMPACT_ATOMS: atom_id res chain seq x y z
N MET A 1 -16.28 -36.84 -29.98
CA MET A 1 -15.59 -35.57 -29.67
C MET A 1 -14.72 -35.79 -28.44
N LYS A 2 -13.41 -35.59 -28.56
CA LYS A 2 -12.40 -35.96 -27.54
C LYS A 2 -12.40 -34.93 -26.39
N GLY A 3 -12.55 -35.45 -25.17
CA GLY A 3 -12.09 -34.89 -23.90
C GLY A 3 -12.09 -33.36 -23.75
N GLN A 4 -13.23 -32.79 -23.35
CA GLN A 4 -13.23 -31.44 -22.80
C GLN A 4 -12.74 -31.53 -21.36
N GLN A 5 -11.50 -31.09 -21.12
CA GLN A 5 -10.99 -30.88 -19.76
C GLN A 5 -11.79 -29.71 -19.15
N LEU A 6 -12.71 -30.04 -18.24
CA LEU A 6 -13.45 -29.06 -17.46
C LEU A 6 -12.49 -28.43 -16.45
N ASN A 7 -12.01 -27.23 -16.75
CA ASN A 7 -11.25 -26.41 -15.81
C ASN A 7 -12.25 -25.47 -15.13
N ALA A 8 -12.75 -25.85 -13.96
CA ALA A 8 -13.67 -25.03 -13.17
C ALA A 8 -12.90 -24.40 -12.02
N SER A 9 -12.81 -23.07 -12.02
CA SER A 9 -12.22 -22.34 -10.91
C SER A 9 -13.15 -22.45 -9.70
N ILE A 10 -12.66 -23.03 -8.60
CA ILE A 10 -13.40 -23.08 -7.34
C ILE A 10 -13.32 -21.67 -6.74
N ILE A 11 -14.36 -20.87 -6.95
CA ILE A 11 -14.48 -19.54 -6.34
C ILE A 11 -14.86 -19.77 -4.87
N ALA A 12 -13.86 -19.76 -3.99
CA ALA A 12 -14.07 -19.66 -2.56
C ALA A 12 -14.62 -18.26 -2.22
N GLN A 13 -15.24 -18.12 -1.03
CA GLN A 13 -15.83 -16.86 -0.56
C GLN A 13 -14.84 -15.70 -0.74
N THR A 14 -15.16 -14.83 -1.70
CA THR A 14 -14.37 -13.64 -2.01
C THR A 14 -14.56 -12.59 -0.91
N ARG A 15 -13.67 -11.58 -0.88
CA ARG A 15 -13.80 -10.46 0.06
C ARG A 15 -15.22 -9.90 0.01
N LEU A 16 -15.82 -9.66 1.17
CA LEU A 16 -17.12 -9.01 1.28
C LEU A 16 -16.99 -7.56 0.80
N THR A 17 -17.97 -7.11 0.03
CA THR A 17 -17.91 -5.83 -0.70
C THR A 17 -18.94 -4.82 -0.20
N SER A 18 -19.99 -5.27 0.48
CA SER A 18 -21.02 -4.40 1.04
C SER A 18 -21.19 -4.56 2.55
N THR A 19 -21.58 -3.46 3.22
CA THR A 19 -21.98 -3.45 4.62
C THR A 19 -23.10 -4.45 4.91
N GLU A 20 -24.05 -4.68 3.99
CA GLU A 20 -25.08 -5.71 4.16
C GLU A 20 -24.51 -7.14 4.17
N GLU A 21 -23.45 -7.39 3.42
CA GLU A 21 -22.78 -8.68 3.40
C GLU A 21 -22.01 -8.90 4.70
N PHE A 22 -21.32 -7.87 5.19
CA PHE A 22 -20.68 -7.87 6.51
C PHE A 22 -21.70 -8.12 7.62
N GLY A 23 -22.89 -7.52 7.54
CA GLY A 23 -23.94 -7.71 8.55
C GLY A 23 -24.53 -9.11 8.63
N LYS A 24 -24.41 -9.90 7.55
CA LYS A 24 -24.88 -11.29 7.48
C LYS A 24 -23.82 -12.29 7.94
N ILE A 25 -22.63 -11.85 8.37
CA ILE A 25 -21.63 -12.74 8.95
C ILE A 25 -22.22 -13.41 10.19
N LEU A 26 -22.24 -14.74 10.17
CA LEU A 26 -22.72 -15.54 11.28
C LEU A 26 -21.61 -15.67 12.33
N LEU A 27 -21.87 -15.15 13.53
CA LEU A 27 -20.91 -15.18 14.63
C LEU A 27 -21.03 -16.47 15.44
N LYS A 28 -22.26 -16.85 15.76
CA LYS A 28 -22.55 -17.98 16.62
C LYS A 28 -23.95 -18.50 16.38
N VAL A 29 -24.10 -19.82 16.47
CA VAL A 29 -25.41 -20.47 16.62
C VAL A 29 -25.55 -20.85 18.09
N ASN A 30 -26.63 -20.40 18.72
CA ASN A 30 -26.94 -20.73 20.11
C ASN A 30 -27.58 -22.13 20.19
N GLN A 31 -27.62 -22.70 21.40
CA GLN A 31 -28.15 -24.06 21.64
C GLN A 31 -29.65 -24.19 21.36
N ASP A 32 -30.37 -23.06 21.33
CA ASP A 32 -31.78 -22.93 20.97
C ASP A 32 -32.01 -22.85 19.44
N GLY A 33 -30.94 -22.88 18.63
CA GLY A 33 -30.99 -22.75 17.17
C GLY A 33 -31.05 -21.31 16.65
N SER A 34 -31.04 -20.32 17.54
CA SER A 34 -30.97 -18.91 17.14
C SER A 34 -29.59 -18.59 16.57
N ARG A 35 -29.57 -17.79 15.50
CA ARG A 35 -28.34 -17.38 14.80
C ARG A 35 -28.05 -15.94 15.18
N VAL A 36 -26.87 -15.70 15.73
CA VAL A 36 -26.38 -14.35 16.02
C VAL A 36 -25.55 -13.89 14.83
N LEU A 37 -26.00 -12.82 14.19
CA LEU A 37 -25.33 -12.18 13.06
C LEU A 37 -24.52 -10.98 13.55
N LEU A 38 -23.51 -10.58 12.78
CA LEU A 38 -22.66 -9.43 13.14
C LEU A 38 -23.48 -8.14 13.31
N ARG A 39 -24.51 -7.93 12.48
CA ARG A 39 -25.43 -6.79 12.60
C ARG A 39 -26.24 -6.74 13.90
N ASP A 40 -26.38 -7.88 14.59
CA ASP A 40 -27.16 -7.96 15.82
C ASP A 40 -26.34 -7.44 17.03
N VAL A 41 -25.01 -7.34 16.88
CA VAL A 41 -24.08 -6.95 17.96
C VAL A 41 -23.18 -5.76 17.62
N ALA A 42 -23.10 -5.35 16.35
CA ALA A 42 -22.25 -4.26 15.90
C ALA A 42 -22.94 -3.39 14.84
N LYS A 43 -22.64 -2.08 14.86
CA LYS A 43 -23.07 -1.14 13.83
C LYS A 43 -22.05 -1.15 12.69
N ILE A 44 -22.53 -1.32 11.46
CA ILE A 44 -21.69 -1.51 10.27
C ILE A 44 -21.93 -0.35 9.33
N GLU A 45 -20.89 0.46 9.11
CA GLU A 45 -20.95 1.70 8.32
C GLU A 45 -19.69 1.88 7.50
N LEU A 46 -19.80 2.56 6.37
CA LEU A 46 -18.65 3.08 5.65
C LEU A 46 -18.22 4.38 6.33
N GLY A 47 -17.11 4.33 7.07
CA GLY A 47 -16.57 5.45 7.83
C GLY A 47 -15.11 5.74 7.50
N GLY A 48 -14.57 6.80 8.11
CA GLY A 48 -13.14 7.05 8.09
C GLY A 48 -12.38 5.99 8.87
N GLU A 49 -11.17 5.64 8.42
CA GLU A 49 -10.32 4.66 9.12
C GLU A 49 -9.91 5.16 10.52
N ASN A 50 -9.61 6.45 10.63
CA ASN A 50 -9.32 7.13 11.89
C ASN A 50 -9.97 8.52 11.87
N TYR A 51 -10.59 8.89 12.99
CA TYR A 51 -11.25 10.18 13.17
C TYR A 51 -10.39 11.19 13.95
N ASP A 52 -9.12 10.88 14.21
CA ASP A 52 -8.20 11.72 14.99
C ASP A 52 -7.81 13.02 14.26
N ILE A 53 -7.90 13.04 12.93
CA ILE A 53 -7.55 14.20 12.11
C ILE A 53 -8.82 14.78 11.52
N ILE A 54 -9.29 15.89 12.11
CA ILE A 54 -10.35 16.72 11.53
C ILE A 54 -9.64 17.80 10.71
N ALA A 55 -9.56 17.58 9.39
CA ALA A 55 -9.02 18.56 8.46
C ALA A 55 -10.14 19.50 8.00
N GLU A 56 -10.03 20.77 8.39
CA GLU A 56 -10.94 21.84 7.97
C GLU A 56 -10.16 22.91 7.21
N PHE A 57 -10.72 23.40 6.10
CA PHE A 57 -10.21 24.56 5.36
C PHE A 57 -11.34 25.57 5.21
N ASN A 58 -11.15 26.78 5.76
CA ASN A 58 -12.18 27.84 5.81
C ASN A 58 -13.54 27.35 6.38
N GLY A 59 -13.51 26.50 7.41
CA GLY A 59 -14.71 25.96 8.06
C GLY A 59 -15.46 24.90 7.25
N GLN A 60 -14.89 24.41 6.15
CA GLN A 60 -15.42 23.29 5.37
C GLN A 60 -14.51 22.06 5.51
N PRO A 61 -15.08 20.84 5.52
CA PRO A 61 -14.29 19.62 5.60
C PRO A 61 -13.35 19.52 4.40
N ALA A 62 -12.07 19.28 4.67
CA ALA A 62 -11.00 19.21 3.69
C ALA A 62 -10.19 17.92 3.87
N SER A 63 -9.44 17.55 2.83
CA SER A 63 -8.46 16.46 2.90
C SER A 63 -7.16 16.93 2.26
N GLY A 64 -6.03 16.48 2.78
CA GLY A 64 -4.69 16.94 2.37
C GLY A 64 -3.75 15.79 2.07
N LEU A 65 -2.92 15.95 1.05
CA LEU A 65 -1.82 15.03 0.73
C LEU A 65 -0.48 15.75 0.93
N GLY A 66 0.35 15.23 1.83
CA GLY A 66 1.72 15.70 2.03
C GLY A 66 2.71 14.88 1.23
N SER A 67 3.39 15.49 0.26
CA SER A 67 4.47 14.83 -0.47
C SER A 67 5.83 15.24 0.12
N SER A 68 6.57 14.25 0.63
CA SER A 68 7.94 14.46 1.07
C SER A 68 8.90 14.17 -0.08
N TRP A 69 9.66 15.18 -0.48
CA TRP A 69 10.70 15.00 -1.50
C TRP A 69 11.97 14.45 -0.85
N ARG A 70 12.42 13.29 -1.31
CA ARG A 70 13.72 12.75 -0.93
C ARG A 70 14.78 13.34 -1.86
N PRO A 71 15.75 14.12 -1.36
CA PRO A 71 16.84 14.57 -2.20
C PRO A 71 17.61 13.36 -2.75
N VAL A 72 17.78 13.34 -4.07
CA VAL A 72 18.71 12.41 -4.70
C VAL A 72 20.12 12.75 -4.21
N GLN A 73 20.75 11.82 -3.50
CA GLN A 73 22.10 12.01 -3.01
C GLN A 73 23.08 11.80 -4.16
N THR A 74 23.32 12.83 -4.98
CA THR A 74 24.37 12.78 -6.00
C THR A 74 25.72 12.84 -5.30
N ARG A 75 26.27 11.66 -4.98
CA ARG A 75 27.64 11.50 -4.52
C ARG A 75 28.56 11.86 -5.68
N TRP A 76 29.12 13.07 -5.67
CA TRP A 76 30.17 13.47 -6.61
C TRP A 76 31.38 12.56 -6.41
N ILE A 77 31.53 11.58 -7.29
CA ILE A 77 32.76 10.77 -7.40
C ILE A 77 33.89 11.76 -7.72
N PRO A 78 34.99 11.82 -6.93
CA PRO A 78 35.95 12.90 -7.03
C PRO A 78 36.83 12.75 -8.30
N LEU A 79 36.36 13.29 -9.42
CA LEU A 79 37.13 13.43 -10.67
C LEU A 79 38.39 14.29 -10.49
N ARG A 80 38.50 15.05 -9.39
CA ARG A 80 39.70 15.83 -9.05
C ARG A 80 40.91 14.93 -8.79
N GLN A 81 40.73 13.76 -8.16
CA GLN A 81 41.85 12.86 -7.87
C GLN A 81 42.38 12.21 -9.15
N SER A 82 41.48 11.85 -10.07
CA SER A 82 41.83 11.25 -11.36
C SER A 82 42.57 12.24 -12.27
N VAL A 83 42.16 13.51 -12.30
CA VAL A 83 42.85 14.55 -13.09
C VAL A 83 44.23 14.89 -12.52
N LEU A 84 44.37 14.94 -11.19
CA LEU A 84 45.67 15.15 -10.54
C LEU A 84 46.63 13.99 -10.81
N ASN A 85 46.16 12.74 -10.73
CA ASN A 85 46.96 11.57 -11.02
C ASN A 85 47.38 11.50 -12.49
N TRP A 86 46.47 11.81 -13.42
CA TRP A 86 46.79 11.87 -14.85
C TRP A 86 47.81 12.97 -15.18
N ARG A 87 47.68 14.16 -14.58
CA ARG A 87 48.64 15.26 -14.74
C ARG A 87 50.02 14.91 -14.18
N ARG A 88 50.07 14.11 -13.11
CA ARG A 88 51.31 13.62 -12.51
C ARG A 88 51.98 12.55 -13.40
N TRP A 89 51.20 11.62 -13.95
CA TRP A 89 51.69 10.57 -14.85
C TRP A 89 52.20 11.13 -16.20
N ASN A 90 51.49 12.08 -16.79
CA ASN A 90 51.90 12.69 -18.07
C ASN A 90 53.24 13.47 -17.97
N ARG A 91 53.60 13.93 -16.77
CA ARG A 91 54.87 14.62 -16.52
C ARG A 91 56.05 13.64 -16.34
N SER A 92 55.81 12.39 -15.94
CA SER A 92 56.84 11.35 -15.85
C SER A 92 57.12 10.67 -17.19
N SER A 93 56.11 10.54 -18.06
CA SER A 93 56.24 9.82 -19.34
C SER A 93 56.93 10.62 -20.47
N ARG A 94 57.40 11.85 -20.19
CA ARG A 94 58.16 12.70 -21.13
C ARG A 94 59.66 12.79 -20.82
N ARG A 95 60.15 11.97 -19.89
CA ARG A 95 61.60 11.75 -19.67
C ARG A 95 61.93 10.27 -19.90
N VAL A 96 61.81 9.83 -21.15
CA VAL A 96 62.58 8.73 -21.76
C VAL A 96 62.81 9.12 -23.22
#